data_AF-A0A7X6XSC8-F1
#
_entry.id   AF-A0A7X6XSC8-F1
#
_cell.length_a   1.000
_cell.length_b   1.000
_cell.length_c   1.000
_cell.angle_alpha   90.00
_cell.angle_beta   90.00
_cell.angle_gamma   90.00
#
_symmetry.space_group_name_H-M   'P 1'
#
loop_
_entity.id
_entity.type
_entity.pdbx_description
1 polymer ?
#
loop_
_entity_poly.entity_id
_entity_poly.type
_entity_poly.pdbx_seq_one_letter_code
_entity_poly.pdbx_strand_id
1 'polypeptide(L)'
;MPSTNGSGRPPVGGSEAAYRACVHIAVFAALFSLVVCGLLVANWLQGRARFPVDPPAMVALKAQLAKRPADEALKARIRRLDREIREEYFGRKAFAEGGSLLLLAGVVVFVAALKGAKRLRRRLPKPGDPPEDPRRIAARARVVVATLGVVALAGLFSLGAGAGRDPAREYARAVGLEERAGRPRRRAASARELARNWPQFRGPGGSGLAAPSARPPEHWDGTKGTNIRWKVPVPLPGENSPVVWNDRVFLSGADEKQREVYCFAAADGKLLWRQPVGTGGAGATPPNVSSDTGYAAPTLATDGERVFALFATGHLACFTLDGKLGWLRNLGVPDNMYGHASSPVLHENRLIIQYDQGLSAEDGKSALLALDTATGQTIWETKRPVPNSWSTPLVVSSGGTAEIITCANPWVIAYDPKTGAEKWRVECLSGDVAPTPIAAGGLVLACNIGAPLTAIRPGGQGDVTQSAIAWSATDGIPDVTSPASNGELVWLVTTDGLVTCYDLKSGAKVWEHSLERMFWASPTVVGDRLYLLDNEGMMHILATGRTFRQLGTAPLGESVNASPAFVGDRVYIRGKENLYCIGR
;
A
#
# COMPACT_ATOMS: atom_id res chain seq x y z
N MET A 1 -71.37 -21.96 59.95
CA MET A 1 -71.14 -21.24 58.68
C MET A 1 -69.64 -20.98 58.52
N PRO A 2 -69.07 -21.07 57.31
CA PRO A 2 -68.94 -22.23 56.43
C PRO A 2 -67.47 -22.69 56.32
N SER A 3 -67.23 -23.96 55.99
CA SER A 3 -65.93 -24.44 55.54
C SER A 3 -66.02 -25.00 54.12
N THR A 4 -65.00 -24.63 53.32
CA THR A 4 -64.47 -25.28 52.09
C THR A 4 -65.36 -25.33 50.84
N ASN A 5 -65.10 -24.42 49.89
CA ASN A 5 -64.45 -24.75 48.60
C ASN A 5 -64.26 -23.50 47.74
N GLY A 6 -63.05 -23.30 47.22
CA GLY A 6 -62.72 -22.19 46.33
C GLY A 6 -61.31 -22.36 45.75
N SER A 7 -61.20 -23.24 44.75
CA SER A 7 -60.00 -23.49 43.97
C SER A 7 -59.58 -22.26 43.15
N GLY A 8 -58.48 -21.60 43.55
CA GLY A 8 -57.78 -20.61 42.71
C GLY A 8 -56.64 -21.26 41.94
N ARG A 9 -56.84 -21.59 40.66
CA ARG A 9 -55.74 -21.91 39.73
C ARG A 9 -54.91 -20.64 39.47
N PRO A 10 -53.57 -20.69 39.41
CA PRO A 10 -52.76 -19.56 38.96
C PRO A 10 -52.98 -19.32 37.45
N PRO A 11 -52.80 -18.08 36.95
CA PRO A 11 -53.16 -17.72 35.58
C PRO A 11 -52.20 -18.36 34.56
N VAL A 12 -52.76 -19.12 33.63
CA VAL A 12 -52.08 -19.80 32.51
C VAL A 12 -51.62 -18.80 31.41
N GLY A 13 -51.74 -17.49 31.64
CA GLY A 13 -51.55 -16.45 30.61
C GLY A 13 -50.12 -15.97 30.34
N GLY A 14 -49.19 -16.12 31.30
CA GLY A 14 -47.84 -15.51 31.20
C GLY A 14 -46.90 -16.14 30.15
N SER A 15 -46.97 -17.47 29.99
CA SER A 15 -46.12 -18.22 29.05
C SER A 15 -46.53 -18.01 27.59
N GLU A 16 -47.84 -17.89 27.33
CA GLU A 16 -48.40 -17.66 25.99
C GLU A 16 -48.11 -16.24 25.49
N ALA A 17 -48.21 -15.24 26.38
CA ALA A 17 -47.85 -13.85 26.06
C ALA A 17 -46.34 -13.72 25.74
N ALA A 18 -45.48 -14.36 26.54
CA ALA A 18 -44.04 -14.38 26.31
C ALA A 18 -43.66 -15.12 25.01
N TYR A 19 -44.33 -16.22 24.69
CA TYR A 19 -44.15 -16.94 23.43
C TYR A 19 -44.48 -16.05 22.23
N ARG A 20 -45.65 -15.39 22.24
CA ARG A 20 -46.06 -14.47 21.18
C ARG A 20 -45.08 -13.32 21.03
N ALA A 21 -44.58 -12.76 22.13
CA ALA A 21 -43.55 -11.73 22.10
C ALA A 21 -42.26 -12.22 21.40
N CYS A 22 -41.74 -13.40 21.74
CA CYS A 22 -40.57 -13.96 21.07
C CYS A 22 -40.81 -14.23 19.57
N VAL A 23 -42.01 -14.67 19.18
CA VAL A 23 -42.36 -14.86 17.77
C VAL A 23 -42.40 -13.53 17.03
N HIS A 24 -43.03 -12.50 17.60
CA HIS A 24 -43.06 -11.17 17.00
C HIS A 24 -41.66 -10.58 16.86
N ILE A 25 -40.80 -10.67 17.89
CA ILE A 25 -39.40 -10.23 17.83
C ILE A 25 -38.65 -10.97 16.72
N ALA A 26 -38.85 -12.28 16.56
CA ALA A 26 -38.23 -13.04 15.48
C ALA A 26 -38.71 -12.56 14.09
N VAL A 27 -40.01 -12.34 13.90
CA VAL A 27 -40.55 -11.82 12.63
C VAL A 27 -39.99 -10.44 12.30
N PHE A 28 -39.95 -9.53 13.27
CA PHE A 28 -39.38 -8.18 13.08
C PHE A 28 -37.88 -8.22 12.78
N ALA A 29 -37.11 -9.02 13.51
CA ALA A 29 -35.67 -9.16 13.28
C ALA A 29 -35.36 -9.77 11.90
N ALA A 30 -36.17 -10.73 11.43
CA ALA A 30 -36.06 -11.30 10.09
C ALA A 30 -36.38 -10.27 9.00
N LEU A 31 -37.48 -9.53 9.14
CA LEU A 31 -37.87 -8.48 8.19
C LEU A 31 -36.82 -7.37 8.13
N PHE A 32 -36.33 -6.90 9.28
CA PHE A 32 -35.25 -5.93 9.39
C PHE A 32 -33.98 -6.42 8.68
N SER A 33 -33.56 -7.67 8.93
CA SER A 33 -32.40 -8.27 8.30
C SER A 33 -32.56 -8.37 6.77
N LEU A 34 -33.76 -8.69 6.27
CA LEU A 34 -34.04 -8.72 4.83
C LEU A 34 -33.97 -7.33 4.20
N VAL A 35 -34.46 -6.29 4.88
CA VAL A 35 -34.38 -4.90 4.40
C VAL A 35 -32.92 -4.44 4.33
N VAL A 36 -32.15 -4.66 5.40
CA VAL A 36 -30.72 -4.31 5.43
C VAL A 36 -29.95 -5.08 4.35
N CYS A 37 -30.22 -6.36 4.17
CA CYS A 37 -29.64 -7.17 3.10
C CYS A 37 -29.98 -6.60 1.71
N GLY A 38 -31.25 -6.24 1.47
CA GLY A 38 -31.68 -5.60 0.22
C GLY A 38 -30.96 -4.28 -0.05
N LEU A 39 -30.77 -3.44 0.97
CA LEU A 39 -30.03 -2.18 0.87
C LEU A 39 -28.54 -2.41 0.57
N LEU A 40 -27.91 -3.41 1.20
CA LEU A 40 -26.52 -3.78 0.92
C LEU A 40 -26.35 -4.31 -0.51
N VAL A 41 -27.28 -5.14 -1.00
CA VAL A 41 -27.27 -5.65 -2.38
C VAL A 41 -27.49 -4.50 -3.38
N ALA A 42 -28.42 -3.58 -3.10
CA ALA A 42 -28.62 -2.40 -3.93
C ALA A 42 -27.37 -1.51 -3.97
N ASN A 43 -26.71 -1.29 -2.83
CA ASN A 43 -25.44 -0.59 -2.75
C ASN A 43 -24.34 -1.31 -3.55
N TRP A 44 -24.26 -2.64 -3.52
CA TRP A 44 -23.29 -3.41 -4.29
C TRP A 44 -23.54 -3.30 -5.81
N LEU A 45 -24.80 -3.50 -6.25
CA LEU A 45 -25.19 -3.42 -7.66
C LEU A 45 -24.93 -2.03 -8.26
N GLN A 46 -25.26 -0.97 -7.51
CA GLN A 46 -25.03 0.40 -7.94
C GLN A 46 -23.53 0.76 -8.01
N GLY A 47 -22.70 0.19 -7.12
CA GLY A 47 -21.25 0.45 -7.11
C GLY A 47 -20.56 -0.12 -8.34
N ARG A 48 -20.93 -1.34 -8.73
CA ARG A 48 -20.39 -2.03 -9.91
C ARG A 48 -20.72 -1.32 -11.23
N ALA A 49 -21.82 -0.59 -11.29
CA ALA A 49 -22.26 0.13 -12.50
C ALA A 49 -21.69 1.55 -12.61
N ARG A 50 -21.27 2.19 -11.50
CA ARG A 50 -20.88 3.61 -11.48
C ARG A 50 -19.39 3.89 -11.33
N PHE A 51 -18.59 2.97 -10.79
CA PHE A 51 -17.17 3.21 -10.50
C PHE A 51 -16.22 2.23 -11.21
N PRO A 52 -15.90 2.43 -12.48
CA PRO A 52 -14.68 1.88 -13.04
C PRO A 52 -13.45 2.59 -12.43
N VAL A 53 -12.29 1.92 -12.40
CA VAL A 53 -11.00 2.40 -11.85
C VAL A 53 -10.61 3.78 -12.42
N ASP A 54 -11.12 4.14 -13.61
CA ASP A 54 -11.13 5.50 -14.16
C ASP A 54 -12.53 5.81 -14.75
N PRO A 55 -13.36 6.68 -14.13
CA PRO A 55 -14.66 7.07 -14.68
C PRO A 55 -14.53 7.68 -16.08
N PRO A 56 -15.43 7.38 -17.04
CA PRO A 56 -15.35 7.92 -18.41
C PRO A 56 -15.30 9.46 -18.46
N ALA A 57 -15.95 10.12 -17.50
CA ALA A 57 -15.90 11.56 -17.33
C ALA A 57 -14.48 12.06 -16.94
N MET A 58 -13.79 11.32 -16.06
CA MET A 58 -12.41 11.63 -15.65
C MET A 58 -11.44 11.45 -16.83
N VAL A 59 -11.58 10.35 -17.57
CA VAL A 59 -10.78 10.09 -18.78
C VAL A 59 -10.98 11.19 -19.83
N ALA A 60 -12.22 11.61 -20.06
CA ALA A 60 -12.54 12.69 -21.00
C ALA A 60 -11.96 14.05 -20.57
N LEU A 61 -12.00 14.37 -19.27
CA LEU A 61 -11.42 15.61 -18.75
C LEU A 61 -9.88 15.57 -18.79
N LYS A 62 -9.24 14.46 -18.41
CA LYS A 62 -7.80 14.25 -18.55
C LYS A 62 -7.36 14.38 -20.02
N ALA A 63 -8.13 13.84 -20.96
CA ALA A 63 -7.87 13.99 -22.40
C ALA A 63 -8.06 15.43 -22.93
N GLN A 64 -9.00 16.20 -22.37
CA GLN A 64 -9.14 17.63 -22.67
C GLN A 64 -8.00 18.45 -22.09
N LEU A 65 -7.52 18.10 -20.90
CA LEU A 65 -6.40 18.76 -20.23
C LEU A 65 -5.10 18.52 -21.02
N ALA A 66 -4.91 17.32 -21.55
CA ALA A 66 -3.79 17.02 -22.45
C ALA A 66 -3.75 17.93 -23.69
N LYS A 67 -4.92 18.38 -24.19
CA LYS A 67 -5.00 19.34 -25.31
C LYS A 67 -4.88 20.80 -24.89
N ARG A 68 -5.19 21.12 -23.63
CA ARG A 68 -5.21 22.49 -23.07
C ARG A 68 -4.56 22.51 -21.67
N PRO A 69 -3.24 22.30 -21.57
CA PRO A 69 -2.57 22.12 -20.28
C PRO A 69 -2.55 23.39 -19.42
N ALA A 70 -2.78 24.58 -19.99
CA ALA A 70 -2.85 25.85 -19.26
C ALA A 70 -4.26 26.22 -18.74
N ASP A 71 -5.28 25.38 -18.96
CA ASP A 71 -6.65 25.67 -18.56
C ASP A 71 -6.88 25.40 -17.06
N GLU A 72 -6.70 26.43 -16.23
CA GLU A 72 -6.84 26.34 -14.76
C GLU A 72 -8.27 26.00 -14.32
N ALA A 73 -9.30 26.39 -15.09
CA ALA A 73 -10.68 26.01 -14.81
C ALA A 73 -10.91 24.50 -15.01
N LEU A 74 -10.29 23.93 -16.05
CA LEU A 74 -10.32 22.49 -16.30
C LEU A 74 -9.55 21.71 -15.22
N LYS A 75 -8.39 22.19 -14.78
CA LYS A 75 -7.64 21.59 -13.65
C LYS A 75 -8.46 21.59 -12.37
N ALA A 76 -9.06 22.73 -12.01
CA ALA A 76 -9.92 22.84 -10.83
C ALA A 76 -11.14 21.89 -10.90
N ARG A 77 -11.73 21.73 -12.09
CA ARG A 77 -12.85 20.80 -12.32
C ARG A 77 -12.43 19.34 -12.16
N ILE A 78 -11.26 18.96 -12.65
CA ILE A 78 -10.70 17.61 -12.45
C ILE A 78 -10.47 17.34 -10.96
N ARG A 79 -9.85 18.29 -10.24
CA ARG A 79 -9.64 18.17 -8.78
C ARG A 79 -10.95 17.99 -8.01
N ARG A 80 -11.97 18.77 -8.36
CA ARG A 80 -13.29 18.67 -7.73
C ARG A 80 -13.94 17.31 -8.00
N LEU A 81 -13.91 16.86 -9.25
CA LEU A 81 -14.50 15.57 -9.62
C LEU A 81 -13.78 14.40 -8.95
N ASP A 82 -12.44 14.45 -8.86
CA ASP A 82 -11.65 13.42 -8.15
C ASP A 82 -12.05 13.34 -6.68
N ARG A 83 -12.14 14.50 -6.02
CA ARG A 83 -12.60 14.60 -4.63
C ARG A 83 -14.00 14.03 -4.44
N GLU A 84 -14.96 14.41 -5.29
CA GLU A 84 -16.34 13.90 -5.24
C GLU A 84 -16.41 12.38 -5.40
N ILE A 85 -15.64 11.81 -6.33
CA ILE A 85 -15.57 10.35 -6.55
C ILE A 85 -15.03 9.65 -5.30
N ARG A 86 -13.96 10.17 -4.69
CA ARG A 86 -13.38 9.61 -3.46
C ARG A 86 -14.36 9.70 -2.30
N GLU A 87 -14.99 10.85 -2.08
CA GLU A 87 -15.98 11.05 -1.01
C GLU A 87 -17.18 10.10 -1.16
N GLU A 88 -17.72 9.92 -2.39
CA GLU A 88 -18.82 8.98 -2.64
C GLU A 88 -18.40 7.53 -2.42
N TYR A 89 -17.19 7.14 -2.87
CA TYR A 89 -16.65 5.81 -2.61
C TYR A 89 -16.54 5.51 -1.11
N PHE A 90 -15.93 6.41 -0.33
CA PHE A 90 -15.76 6.23 1.11
C PHE A 90 -17.10 6.25 1.86
N GLY A 91 -18.03 7.12 1.47
CA GLY A 91 -19.38 7.14 2.04
C GLY A 91 -20.11 5.81 1.84
N ARG A 92 -19.96 5.18 0.68
CA ARG A 92 -20.56 3.87 0.38
C ARG A 92 -19.88 2.72 1.12
N LYS A 93 -18.56 2.80 1.33
CA LYS A 93 -17.82 1.84 2.16
C LYS A 93 -18.30 1.90 3.61
N ALA A 94 -18.38 3.10 4.19
CA ALA A 94 -18.91 3.31 5.53
C ALA A 94 -20.37 2.81 5.67
N PHE A 95 -21.20 3.06 4.64
CA PHE A 95 -22.57 2.52 4.59
C PHE A 95 -22.60 0.98 4.57
N ALA A 96 -21.71 0.34 3.80
CA ALA A 96 -21.63 -1.12 3.71
C ALA A 96 -21.17 -1.75 5.03
N GLU A 97 -20.16 -1.16 5.69
CA GLU A 97 -19.67 -1.61 7.00
C GLU A 97 -20.75 -1.50 8.07
N GLY A 98 -21.38 -0.33 8.18
CA GLY A 98 -22.49 -0.10 9.12
C GLY A 98 -23.69 -1.01 8.85
N GLY A 99 -24.05 -1.19 7.57
CA GLY A 99 -25.11 -2.11 7.17
C GLY A 99 -24.80 -3.58 7.49
N SER A 100 -23.57 -4.05 7.27
CA SER A 100 -23.17 -5.42 7.61
C SER A 100 -23.22 -5.69 9.11
N LEU A 101 -22.82 -4.73 9.95
CA LEU A 101 -22.94 -4.85 11.41
C LEU A 101 -24.40 -4.91 11.86
N LEU A 102 -25.27 -4.06 11.29
CA LEU A 102 -26.71 -4.10 11.56
C LEU A 102 -27.35 -5.41 11.12
N LEU A 103 -26.93 -5.97 9.98
CA LEU A 103 -27.41 -7.27 9.51
C LEU A 103 -27.01 -8.39 10.47
N LEU A 104 -25.76 -8.40 10.92
CA LEU A 104 -25.27 -9.38 11.91
C LEU A 104 -26.07 -9.29 13.22
N ALA A 105 -26.28 -8.07 13.73
CA ALA A 105 -27.08 -7.85 14.93
C ALA A 105 -28.53 -8.33 14.75
N GLY A 106 -29.15 -8.04 13.61
CA GLY A 106 -30.49 -8.52 13.25
C GLY A 106 -30.59 -10.04 13.25
N VAL A 107 -29.61 -10.74 12.66
CA VAL A 107 -29.55 -12.21 12.63
C VAL A 107 -29.36 -12.79 14.04
N VAL A 108 -28.52 -12.19 14.88
CA VAL A 108 -28.33 -12.63 16.27
C VAL A 108 -29.64 -12.51 17.06
N VAL A 109 -30.34 -11.38 16.96
CA VAL A 109 -31.64 -11.17 17.61
C VAL A 109 -32.68 -12.18 17.11
N PHE A 110 -32.71 -12.44 15.80
CA PHE A 110 -33.60 -13.44 15.20
C PHE A 110 -33.37 -14.84 15.79
N VAL A 111 -32.12 -15.30 15.85
CA VAL A 111 -31.77 -16.62 16.39
C VAL A 111 -32.08 -16.71 17.89
N ALA A 112 -31.80 -15.66 18.65
CA ALA A 112 -32.11 -15.60 20.08
C ALA A 112 -33.62 -15.68 20.33
N ALA A 113 -34.41 -14.92 19.56
CA ALA A 113 -35.87 -14.90 19.66
C ALA A 113 -36.50 -16.23 19.25
N LEU A 114 -36.00 -16.89 18.19
CA LEU A 114 -36.43 -18.24 17.81
C LEU A 114 -36.11 -19.29 18.88
N LYS A 115 -34.91 -19.23 19.48
CA LYS A 115 -34.54 -20.11 20.60
C LYS A 115 -35.45 -19.89 21.80
N GLY A 116 -35.77 -18.63 22.12
CA GLY A 116 -36.73 -18.25 23.18
C GLY A 116 -38.13 -18.81 22.91
N ALA A 117 -38.67 -18.59 21.70
CA ALA A 117 -39.96 -19.11 21.28
C ALA A 117 -40.02 -20.63 21.36
N LYS A 118 -38.97 -21.35 20.92
CA LYS A 118 -38.90 -22.81 21.00
C LYS A 118 -38.86 -23.34 22.44
N ARG A 119 -38.19 -22.62 23.35
CA ARG A 119 -38.17 -22.96 24.79
C ARG A 119 -39.54 -22.77 25.42
N LEU A 120 -40.23 -21.66 25.12
CA LEU A 120 -41.55 -21.34 25.67
C LEU A 120 -42.67 -22.20 25.08
N ARG A 121 -42.51 -22.71 23.85
CA ARG A 121 -43.46 -23.63 23.20
C ARG A 121 -43.39 -25.08 23.70
N ARG A 122 -42.34 -25.47 24.46
CA ARG A 122 -42.27 -26.81 25.05
C ARG A 122 -43.42 -26.97 26.06
N ARG A 123 -44.51 -27.61 25.64
CA ARG A 123 -45.54 -28.12 26.56
C ARG A 123 -44.99 -29.37 27.24
N LEU A 124 -45.20 -29.48 28.55
CA LEU A 124 -44.98 -30.73 29.28
C LEU A 124 -45.82 -31.84 28.61
N PRO A 125 -45.27 -33.04 28.36
CA PRO A 125 -46.02 -34.14 27.78
C PRO A 125 -47.26 -34.44 28.63
N LYS A 126 -48.42 -34.64 28.01
CA LYS A 126 -49.55 -35.23 28.73
C LYS A 126 -49.25 -36.72 28.95
N PRO A 127 -49.65 -37.32 30.09
CA PRO A 127 -49.54 -38.76 30.27
C PRO A 127 -50.31 -39.46 29.14
N GLY A 128 -49.62 -40.17 28.24
CA GLY A 128 -50.23 -40.95 27.15
C GLY A 128 -49.83 -40.57 25.73
N ASP A 129 -49.06 -39.48 25.49
CA ASP A 129 -48.51 -39.22 24.16
C ASP A 129 -47.41 -40.26 23.83
N PRO A 130 -47.46 -40.94 22.68
CA PRO A 130 -46.42 -41.89 22.31
C PRO A 130 -45.07 -41.15 22.18
N PRO A 131 -43.96 -41.74 22.66
CA PRO A 131 -42.65 -41.10 22.55
C PRO A 131 -42.35 -40.82 21.08
N GLU A 132 -41.95 -39.58 20.81
CA GLU A 132 -41.60 -39.13 19.46
C GLU A 132 -40.49 -40.02 18.91
N ASP A 133 -40.73 -40.71 17.79
CA ASP A 133 -39.80 -41.71 17.24
C ASP A 133 -38.40 -41.09 17.03
N PRO A 134 -37.38 -41.51 17.81
CA PRO A 134 -36.03 -40.96 17.73
C PRO A 134 -35.45 -41.07 16.31
N ARG A 135 -35.89 -42.06 15.53
CA ARG A 135 -35.45 -42.28 14.14
C ARG A 135 -35.90 -41.15 13.22
N ARG A 136 -37.11 -40.59 13.42
CA ARG A 136 -37.64 -39.47 12.62
C ARG A 136 -36.94 -38.15 12.94
N ILE A 137 -36.59 -37.92 14.20
CA ILE A 137 -35.82 -36.74 14.64
C ILE A 137 -34.40 -36.81 14.06
N ALA A 138 -33.75 -37.97 14.17
CA ALA A 138 -32.42 -38.20 13.60
C ALA A 138 -32.42 -38.06 12.07
N ALA A 139 -33.45 -38.54 11.37
CA ALA A 139 -33.58 -38.39 9.92
C ALA A 139 -33.69 -36.92 9.49
N ARG A 140 -34.52 -36.11 10.17
CA ARG A 140 -34.66 -34.67 9.87
C ARG A 140 -33.36 -33.90 10.15
N ALA A 141 -32.66 -34.22 11.23
CA ALA A 141 -31.37 -33.61 11.55
C ALA A 141 -30.29 -33.98 10.52
N ARG A 142 -30.24 -35.25 10.08
CA ARG A 142 -29.32 -35.71 9.03
C ARG A 142 -29.56 -35.01 7.70
N VAL A 143 -30.82 -34.81 7.30
CA VAL A 143 -31.14 -34.07 6.07
C VAL A 143 -30.66 -32.62 6.17
N VAL A 144 -30.95 -31.90 7.26
CA VAL A 144 -30.50 -30.51 7.45
C VAL A 144 -28.97 -30.38 7.47
N VAL A 145 -28.28 -31.29 8.17
CA VAL A 145 -26.80 -31.33 8.21
C VAL A 145 -26.21 -31.70 6.85
N ALA A 146 -26.83 -32.63 6.11
CA ALA A 146 -26.40 -32.97 4.75
C ALA A 146 -26.59 -31.80 3.78
N THR A 147 -27.73 -31.09 3.83
CA THR A 147 -27.97 -29.93 2.96
C THR A 147 -27.00 -28.79 3.27
N LEU A 148 -26.73 -28.50 4.55
CA LEU A 148 -25.70 -27.51 4.95
C LEU A 148 -24.29 -27.95 4.57
N GLY A 149 -23.98 -29.25 4.70
CA GLY A 149 -22.69 -29.82 4.29
C GLY A 149 -22.45 -29.74 2.79
N VAL A 150 -23.48 -29.97 1.96
CA VAL A 150 -23.39 -29.84 0.49
C VAL A 150 -23.21 -28.39 0.06
N VAL A 151 -23.87 -27.43 0.71
CA VAL A 151 -23.67 -25.99 0.44
C VAL A 151 -22.27 -25.53 0.86
N ALA A 152 -21.75 -26.01 2.00
CA ALA A 152 -20.39 -25.72 2.45
C ALA A 152 -19.33 -26.37 1.53
N LEU A 153 -19.54 -27.61 1.09
CA LEU A 153 -18.65 -28.32 0.15
C LEU A 153 -18.67 -27.70 -1.24
N ALA A 154 -19.81 -27.24 -1.74
CA ALA A 154 -19.88 -26.51 -3.01
C ALA A 154 -19.14 -25.15 -2.94
N GLY A 155 -19.18 -24.49 -1.78
CA GLY A 155 -18.37 -23.28 -1.52
C GLY A 155 -16.87 -23.56 -1.45
N LEU A 156 -16.48 -24.67 -0.81
CA LEU A 156 -15.07 -25.10 -0.70
C LEU A 156 -14.50 -25.64 -2.02
N PHE A 157 -15.30 -26.31 -2.85
CA PHE A 157 -14.85 -26.83 -4.15
C PHE A 157 -14.64 -25.70 -5.18
N SER A 158 -15.36 -24.59 -5.03
CA SER A 158 -15.14 -23.36 -5.81
C SER A 158 -13.85 -22.62 -5.41
N LEU A 159 -13.27 -22.93 -4.25
CA LEU A 159 -12.01 -22.35 -3.74
C LEU A 159 -10.79 -23.30 -3.90
N GLY A 160 -11.00 -24.57 -4.22
CA GLY A 160 -9.96 -25.61 -4.16
C GLY A 160 -9.30 -26.02 -5.49
N ALA A 161 -9.82 -25.58 -6.65
CA ALA A 161 -9.35 -26.05 -7.96
C ALA A 161 -8.13 -25.29 -8.53
N GLY A 162 -7.25 -24.77 -7.67
CA GLY A 162 -6.07 -23.98 -8.07
C GLY A 162 -4.75 -24.35 -7.40
N ALA A 163 -4.70 -25.41 -6.59
CA ALA A 163 -3.49 -25.80 -5.87
C ALA A 163 -2.82 -26.99 -6.59
N GLY A 164 -1.66 -26.76 -7.22
CA GLY A 164 -0.83 -27.89 -7.64
C GLY A 164 0.20 -27.69 -8.76
N ARG A 165 0.48 -26.47 -9.22
CA ARG A 165 1.61 -26.24 -10.13
C ARG A 165 2.39 -25.03 -9.66
N ASP A 166 3.67 -25.23 -9.34
CA ASP A 166 4.64 -24.18 -9.04
C ASP A 166 5.42 -23.89 -10.34
N PRO A 167 4.98 -22.91 -11.15
CA PRO A 167 5.58 -22.63 -12.45
C PRO A 167 7.00 -22.06 -12.29
N ALA A 168 7.36 -21.54 -11.10
CA ALA A 168 8.69 -21.01 -10.82
C ALA A 168 9.72 -22.15 -10.77
N ARG A 169 9.35 -23.33 -10.23
CA ARG A 169 10.20 -24.54 -10.28
C ARG A 169 10.38 -25.08 -11.69
N GLU A 170 9.34 -25.01 -12.51
CA GLU A 170 9.38 -25.52 -13.90
C GLU A 170 10.18 -24.60 -14.82
N TYR A 171 10.04 -23.27 -14.66
CA TYR A 171 10.89 -22.29 -15.34
C TYR A 171 12.35 -22.36 -14.87
N ALA A 172 12.60 -22.46 -13.55
CA ALA A 172 13.96 -22.61 -13.01
C ALA A 172 14.67 -23.86 -13.56
N ARG A 173 13.93 -24.96 -13.77
CA ARG A 173 14.44 -26.15 -14.48
C ARG A 173 14.69 -25.88 -15.97
N ALA A 174 13.77 -25.20 -16.64
CA ALA A 174 13.89 -24.87 -18.06
C ALA A 174 15.07 -23.94 -18.38
N VAL A 175 15.47 -23.07 -17.44
CA VAL A 175 16.64 -22.17 -17.58
C VAL A 175 17.91 -22.67 -16.87
N GLY A 176 17.92 -23.91 -16.38
CA GLY A 176 19.12 -24.56 -15.82
C GLY A 176 19.63 -23.96 -14.51
N LEU A 177 18.73 -23.49 -13.63
CA LEU A 177 19.06 -22.86 -12.35
C LEU A 177 19.22 -23.84 -11.17
N GLU A 178 19.51 -25.13 -11.42
CA GLU A 178 19.87 -26.04 -10.33
C GLU A 178 21.20 -25.60 -9.69
N GLU A 179 21.11 -25.31 -8.39
CA GLU A 179 22.14 -24.93 -7.41
C GLU A 179 23.53 -24.52 -7.95
N ARG A 180 23.74 -23.21 -8.03
CA ARG A 180 25.08 -22.63 -7.85
C ARG A 180 25.26 -22.14 -6.41
N ALA A 181 25.15 -23.07 -5.46
CA ALA A 181 25.73 -22.88 -4.14
C ALA A 181 27.25 -22.84 -4.30
N GLY A 182 27.89 -21.72 -3.96
CA GLY A 182 29.37 -21.68 -3.91
C GLY A 182 30.06 -20.41 -4.40
N ARG A 183 29.36 -19.36 -4.83
CA ARG A 183 30.05 -18.05 -4.95
C ARG A 183 30.26 -17.48 -3.54
N PRO A 184 31.49 -17.08 -3.18
CA PRO A 184 31.72 -16.44 -1.89
C PRO A 184 30.84 -15.19 -1.80
N ARG A 185 30.03 -15.11 -0.73
CA ARG A 185 29.21 -13.92 -0.44
C ARG A 185 30.16 -12.73 -0.32
N ARG A 186 30.07 -11.78 -1.26
CA ARG A 186 30.77 -10.52 -1.12
C ARG A 186 30.17 -9.77 0.07
N ARG A 187 31.01 -8.97 0.74
CA ARG A 187 30.58 -8.09 1.82
C ARG A 187 29.48 -7.15 1.33
N ALA A 188 28.45 -6.94 2.16
CA ALA A 188 27.45 -5.90 1.92
C ALA A 188 28.13 -4.55 1.61
N ALA A 189 27.50 -3.75 0.74
CA ALA A 189 28.00 -2.44 0.39
C ALA A 189 28.18 -1.57 1.65
N SER A 190 29.33 -0.90 1.75
CA SER A 190 29.59 0.03 2.85
C SER A 190 28.69 1.27 2.75
N ALA A 191 28.46 1.95 3.87
CA ALA A 191 27.71 3.22 3.89
C ALA A 191 28.28 4.25 2.90
N ARG A 192 29.62 4.27 2.72
CA ARG A 192 30.29 5.14 1.75
C ARG A 192 30.02 4.74 0.30
N GLU A 193 29.89 3.45 0.01
CA GLU A 193 29.49 2.97 -1.32
C GLU A 193 28.02 3.29 -1.62
N LEU A 194 27.12 3.06 -0.65
CA LEU A 194 25.71 3.42 -0.76
C LEU A 194 25.55 4.93 -1.01
N ALA A 195 26.24 5.76 -0.23
CA ALA A 195 26.15 7.23 -0.32
C ALA A 195 26.69 7.81 -1.63
N ARG A 196 27.58 7.11 -2.35
CA ARG A 196 28.05 7.55 -3.68
C ARG A 196 27.08 7.19 -4.80
N ASN A 197 26.07 6.39 -4.51
CA ASN A 197 25.12 5.81 -5.45
C ASN A 197 23.68 6.22 -5.09
N TRP A 198 22.71 5.70 -5.84
CA TRP A 198 21.28 5.84 -5.58
C TRP A 198 20.61 4.47 -5.62
N PRO A 199 20.82 3.63 -4.58
CA PRO A 199 20.59 2.18 -4.68
C PRO A 199 19.13 1.73 -4.59
N GLN A 200 18.22 2.59 -4.13
CA GLN A 200 16.82 2.25 -3.85
C GLN A 200 15.94 3.50 -3.94
N PHE A 201 14.63 3.32 -3.71
CA PHE A 201 13.68 4.44 -3.64
C PHE A 201 14.18 5.54 -2.71
N ARG A 202 14.17 6.79 -3.19
CA ARG A 202 14.65 7.97 -2.47
C ARG A 202 16.10 7.91 -1.98
N GLY A 203 16.93 7.11 -2.64
CA GLY A 203 18.38 7.17 -2.51
C GLY A 203 18.95 6.45 -1.29
N PRO A 204 20.20 6.75 -0.90
CA PRO A 204 20.87 6.07 0.19
C PRO A 204 20.11 6.29 1.51
N GLY A 205 19.67 5.20 2.12
CA GLY A 205 18.88 5.24 3.36
C GLY A 205 17.42 5.64 3.18
N GLY A 206 16.91 5.83 1.95
CA GLY A 206 15.48 5.98 1.66
C GLY A 206 14.82 7.31 2.07
N SER A 207 15.58 8.32 2.49
CA SER A 207 15.04 9.57 3.04
C SER A 207 14.96 10.74 2.05
N GLY A 208 15.40 10.56 0.80
CA GLY A 208 15.44 11.65 -0.19
C GLY A 208 16.53 12.68 0.14
N LEU A 209 17.69 12.20 0.60
CA LEU A 209 18.86 13.01 0.88
C LEU A 209 20.01 12.56 -0.03
N ALA A 210 20.50 13.46 -0.87
CA ALA A 210 21.67 13.19 -1.71
C ALA A 210 22.98 13.31 -0.92
N ALA A 211 24.05 12.76 -1.49
CA ALA A 211 25.38 12.90 -0.93
C ALA A 211 25.75 14.38 -0.71
N PRO A 212 26.43 14.75 0.39
CA PRO A 212 26.89 16.13 0.60
C PRO A 212 27.81 16.67 -0.50
N SER A 213 28.44 15.78 -1.26
CA SER A 213 29.30 16.10 -2.40
C SER A 213 28.54 16.26 -3.73
N ALA A 214 27.24 15.97 -3.77
CA ALA A 214 26.45 16.10 -4.99
C ALA A 214 26.33 17.59 -5.40
N ARG A 215 26.55 17.87 -6.68
CA ARG A 215 26.53 19.21 -7.29
C ARG A 215 25.84 19.14 -8.65
N PRO A 216 24.56 18.75 -8.72
CA PRO A 216 23.83 18.72 -9.98
C PRO A 216 23.75 20.13 -10.59
N PRO A 217 23.58 20.26 -11.92
CA PRO A 217 23.27 21.56 -12.52
C PRO A 217 21.93 22.07 -11.97
N GLU A 218 21.80 23.38 -11.87
CA GLU A 218 20.59 24.06 -11.34
C GLU A 218 19.73 24.67 -12.45
N HIS A 219 20.28 24.70 -13.67
CA HIS A 219 19.62 25.20 -14.86
C HIS A 219 19.73 24.13 -15.93
N TRP A 220 18.61 23.73 -16.51
CA TRP A 220 18.54 22.86 -17.68
C TRP A 220 17.25 23.15 -18.42
N ASP A 221 17.19 22.74 -19.68
CA ASP A 221 15.98 22.81 -20.49
C ASP A 221 15.94 21.56 -21.36
N GLY A 222 15.11 20.59 -20.97
CA GLY A 222 15.01 19.31 -21.64
C GLY A 222 14.40 19.39 -23.05
N THR A 223 13.70 20.48 -23.38
CA THR A 223 13.21 20.74 -24.75
C THR A 223 14.30 21.26 -25.67
N LYS A 224 15.25 22.04 -25.12
CA LYS A 224 16.38 22.62 -25.88
C LYS A 224 17.66 21.78 -25.82
N GLY A 225 17.70 20.78 -24.94
CA GLY A 225 18.90 19.98 -24.69
C GLY A 225 19.95 20.65 -23.79
N THR A 226 19.63 21.80 -23.20
CA THR A 226 20.56 22.52 -22.31
C THR A 226 20.83 21.71 -21.06
N ASN A 227 22.11 21.40 -20.79
CA ASN A 227 22.55 20.54 -19.67
C ASN A 227 21.87 19.15 -19.66
N ILE A 228 21.52 18.62 -20.83
CA ILE A 228 21.07 17.24 -21.02
C ILE A 228 22.23 16.45 -21.61
N ARG A 229 22.84 15.56 -20.82
CA ARG A 229 23.91 14.68 -21.31
C ARG A 229 23.38 13.68 -22.33
N TRP A 230 22.22 13.11 -22.03
CA TRP A 230 21.52 12.19 -22.91
C TRP A 230 20.05 12.06 -22.51
N LYS A 231 19.24 11.64 -23.48
CA LYS A 231 17.81 11.34 -23.38
C LYS A 231 17.55 10.09 -24.21
N VAL A 232 16.95 9.05 -23.61
CA VAL A 232 16.67 7.78 -24.30
C VAL A 232 15.25 7.31 -24.01
N PRO A 233 14.57 6.64 -24.97
CA PRO A 233 13.22 6.13 -24.76
C PRO A 233 13.21 4.99 -23.73
N VAL A 234 12.19 4.95 -22.88
CA VAL A 234 11.89 3.84 -21.98
C VAL A 234 10.84 2.94 -22.63
N PRO A 235 11.10 1.62 -22.83
CA PRO A 235 10.23 0.80 -23.67
C PRO A 235 8.81 0.57 -23.15
N LEU A 236 8.60 0.53 -21.83
CA LEU A 236 7.31 0.25 -21.21
C LEU A 236 6.98 1.27 -20.11
N PRO A 237 5.69 1.54 -19.88
CA PRO A 237 5.26 2.46 -18.83
C PRO A 237 5.64 1.97 -17.43
N GLY A 238 5.67 2.89 -16.48
CA GLY A 238 5.96 2.61 -15.09
C GLY A 238 6.23 3.90 -14.31
N GLU A 239 6.00 3.84 -13.00
CA GLU A 239 6.06 5.00 -12.10
C GLU A 239 7.24 4.92 -11.12
N ASN A 240 8.15 3.97 -11.35
CA ASN A 240 9.34 3.76 -10.52
C ASN A 240 10.43 4.80 -10.75
N SER A 241 11.19 5.09 -9.69
CA SER A 241 12.31 6.03 -9.72
C SER A 241 13.59 5.36 -10.26
N PRO A 242 14.50 6.11 -10.92
CA PRO A 242 15.79 5.57 -11.35
C PRO A 242 16.62 5.06 -10.16
N VAL A 243 17.23 3.89 -10.32
CA VAL A 243 18.25 3.36 -9.40
C VAL A 243 19.60 3.46 -10.08
N VAL A 244 20.58 4.06 -9.42
CA VAL A 244 21.89 4.33 -10.03
C VAL A 244 22.97 3.66 -9.19
N TRP A 245 23.79 2.84 -9.84
CA TRP A 245 24.95 2.21 -9.22
C TRP A 245 26.17 2.28 -10.14
N ASN A 246 27.17 3.05 -9.74
CA ASN A 246 28.37 3.37 -10.50
C ASN A 246 28.01 3.88 -11.92
N ASP A 247 28.31 3.07 -12.92
CA ASP A 247 28.14 3.34 -14.34
C ASP A 247 26.81 2.82 -14.92
N ARG A 248 25.86 2.42 -14.05
CA ARG A 248 24.60 1.78 -14.46
C ARG A 248 23.39 2.49 -13.87
N VAL A 249 22.34 2.59 -14.68
CA VAL A 249 21.02 3.09 -14.30
C VAL A 249 20.00 1.98 -14.55
N PHE A 250 19.22 1.64 -13.54
CA PHE A 250 18.21 0.59 -13.59
C PHE A 250 16.80 1.18 -13.52
N LEU A 251 15.90 0.58 -14.30
CA LEU A 251 14.46 0.88 -14.34
C LEU A 251 13.69 -0.42 -14.55
N SER A 252 12.39 -0.40 -14.28
CA SER A 252 11.46 -1.46 -14.65
C SER A 252 10.29 -0.88 -15.43
N GLY A 253 9.63 -1.66 -16.26
CA GLY A 253 8.43 -1.21 -16.95
C GLY A 253 7.48 -2.37 -17.19
N ALA A 254 6.19 -2.08 -17.19
CA ALA A 254 5.18 -3.11 -17.33
C ALA A 254 3.85 -2.57 -17.82
N ASP A 255 3.15 -3.41 -18.58
CA ASP A 255 1.75 -3.27 -18.94
C ASP A 255 0.99 -4.57 -18.56
N GLU A 256 -0.26 -4.71 -19.02
CA GLU A 256 -1.09 -5.90 -18.78
C GLU A 256 -0.46 -7.21 -19.30
N LYS A 257 0.37 -7.13 -20.34
CA LYS A 257 0.90 -8.27 -21.10
C LYS A 257 2.33 -8.61 -20.71
N GLN A 258 3.15 -7.62 -20.40
CA GLN A 258 4.60 -7.77 -20.26
C GLN A 258 5.16 -6.95 -19.10
N ARG A 259 6.29 -7.41 -18.57
CA ARG A 259 7.07 -6.80 -17.48
C ARG A 259 8.53 -6.98 -17.81
N GLU A 260 9.31 -5.92 -17.70
CA GLU A 260 10.73 -5.93 -18.02
C GLU A 260 11.55 -5.13 -17.00
N VAL A 261 12.82 -5.51 -16.87
CA VAL A 261 13.86 -4.74 -16.17
C VAL A 261 14.91 -4.30 -17.18
N TYR A 262 15.34 -3.05 -17.05
CA TYR A 262 16.28 -2.40 -17.95
C TYR A 262 17.54 -2.00 -17.19
N CYS A 263 18.69 -2.07 -17.87
CA CYS A 263 19.92 -1.43 -17.46
C CYS A 263 20.44 -0.55 -18.58
N PHE A 264 20.66 0.72 -18.25
CA PHE A 264 21.24 1.72 -19.14
C PHE A 264 22.63 2.09 -18.63
N ALA A 265 23.55 2.39 -19.56
CA ALA A 265 24.83 2.97 -19.22
C ALA A 265 24.65 4.41 -18.73
N ALA A 266 25.22 4.74 -17.57
CA ALA A 266 25.14 6.07 -16.98
C ALA A 266 25.87 7.13 -17.81
N ALA A 267 26.82 6.73 -18.65
CA ALA A 267 27.65 7.61 -19.46
C ALA A 267 26.89 8.23 -20.64
N ASP A 268 26.13 7.42 -21.37
CA ASP A 268 25.52 7.79 -22.66
C ASP A 268 24.05 7.36 -22.82
N GLY A 269 23.47 6.71 -21.80
CA GLY A 269 22.10 6.22 -21.84
C GLY A 269 21.90 4.97 -22.68
N LYS A 270 22.96 4.34 -23.20
CA LYS A 270 22.84 3.13 -24.01
C LYS A 270 22.17 2.00 -23.22
N LEU A 271 21.13 1.39 -23.77
CA LEU A 271 20.53 0.18 -23.20
C LEU A 271 21.56 -0.96 -23.24
N LEU A 272 22.06 -1.36 -22.07
CA LEU A 272 23.05 -2.43 -21.92
C LEU A 272 22.38 -3.80 -21.97
N TRP A 273 21.26 -3.94 -21.28
CA TRP A 273 20.44 -5.13 -21.33
C TRP A 273 19.00 -4.82 -20.94
N ARG A 274 18.09 -5.67 -21.41
CA ARG A 274 16.69 -5.75 -20.97
C ARG A 274 16.37 -7.21 -20.68
N GLN A 275 15.61 -7.47 -19.62
CA GLN A 275 15.22 -8.82 -19.23
C GLN A 275 13.73 -8.89 -18.95
N PRO A 276 13.01 -9.86 -19.54
CA PRO A 276 11.61 -10.09 -19.20
C PRO A 276 11.49 -10.68 -17.80
N VAL A 277 10.48 -10.23 -17.06
CA VAL A 277 10.11 -10.78 -15.74
C VAL A 277 8.79 -11.53 -15.87
N GLY A 278 8.93 -12.77 -16.35
CA GLY A 278 7.90 -13.81 -16.39
C GLY A 278 6.62 -13.47 -17.17
N THR A 279 6.31 -14.27 -18.20
CA THR A 279 4.98 -14.42 -18.83
C THR A 279 4.15 -15.54 -18.17
N GLY A 280 4.64 -16.11 -17.07
CA GLY A 280 4.10 -17.31 -16.40
C GLY A 280 2.92 -17.01 -15.49
N GLY A 281 1.77 -16.79 -16.11
CA GLY A 281 0.47 -16.62 -15.46
C GLY A 281 -0.64 -16.41 -16.48
N ALA A 282 -0.67 -17.22 -17.55
CA ALA A 282 -1.84 -17.29 -18.42
C ALA A 282 -3.03 -17.80 -17.58
N GLY A 283 -3.78 -16.88 -16.96
CA GLY A 283 -5.00 -17.18 -16.22
C GLY A 283 -5.21 -16.41 -14.90
N ALA A 284 -4.21 -15.69 -14.36
CA ALA A 284 -4.46 -14.81 -13.22
C ALA A 284 -5.00 -13.47 -13.73
N THR A 285 -6.16 -13.04 -13.23
CA THR A 285 -6.68 -11.70 -13.50
C THR A 285 -5.62 -10.68 -13.06
N PRO A 286 -5.20 -9.75 -13.94
CA PRO A 286 -4.25 -8.72 -13.56
C PRO A 286 -4.79 -7.92 -12.35
N PRO A 287 -3.91 -7.41 -11.47
CA PRO A 287 -4.35 -6.54 -10.39
C PRO A 287 -5.09 -5.34 -10.96
N ASN A 288 -6.07 -4.83 -10.19
CA ASN A 288 -6.60 -3.50 -10.47
C ASN A 288 -5.48 -2.49 -10.21
N VAL A 289 -5.14 -1.70 -11.22
CA VAL A 289 -4.17 -0.61 -11.13
C VAL A 289 -4.79 0.65 -11.69
N SER A 290 -4.46 1.81 -11.10
CA SER A 290 -4.83 3.09 -11.68
C SER A 290 -3.83 3.50 -12.75
N SER A 291 -4.21 4.44 -13.62
CA SER A 291 -3.29 5.11 -14.55
C SER A 291 -2.11 5.79 -13.85
N ASP A 292 -2.26 6.05 -12.56
CA ASP A 292 -1.34 6.80 -11.72
C ASP A 292 -0.33 5.89 -10.98
N THR A 293 -0.54 4.56 -11.01
CA THR A 293 0.34 3.54 -10.40
C THR A 293 0.87 2.53 -11.42
N GLY A 294 0.01 2.07 -12.33
CA GLY A 294 0.36 1.10 -13.37
C GLY A 294 0.91 -0.23 -12.82
N TYR A 295 1.55 -1.01 -13.68
CA TYR A 295 2.03 -2.36 -13.32
C TYR A 295 3.47 -2.40 -12.76
N ALA A 296 4.16 -1.26 -12.76
CA ALA A 296 5.56 -1.11 -12.36
C ALA A 296 5.78 0.14 -11.47
N ALA A 297 4.92 0.35 -10.48
CA ALA A 297 5.10 1.40 -9.47
C ALA A 297 6.33 1.17 -8.56
N PRO A 298 6.61 -0.05 -8.04
CA PRO A 298 7.72 -0.22 -7.09
C PRO A 298 9.07 0.13 -7.70
N THR A 299 9.82 0.97 -6.99
CA THR A 299 11.21 1.28 -7.35
C THR A 299 12.10 0.10 -7.04
N LEU A 300 13.06 -0.18 -7.92
CA LEU A 300 14.01 -1.28 -7.76
C LEU A 300 14.93 -1.03 -6.56
N ALA A 301 15.67 -2.06 -6.16
CA ALA A 301 16.78 -1.94 -5.22
C ALA A 301 18.03 -2.64 -5.76
N THR A 302 19.22 -2.17 -5.40
CA THR A 302 20.48 -2.85 -5.71
C THR A 302 21.46 -2.83 -4.55
N ASP A 303 22.10 -3.97 -4.30
CA ASP A 303 23.19 -4.11 -3.31
C ASP A 303 24.57 -3.87 -3.94
N GLY A 304 24.62 -3.50 -5.22
CA GLY A 304 25.84 -3.32 -5.99
C GLY A 304 26.42 -4.59 -6.61
N GLU A 305 25.70 -5.71 -6.53
CA GLU A 305 25.98 -6.94 -7.26
C GLU A 305 24.75 -7.45 -8.02
N ARG A 306 23.59 -7.22 -7.42
CA ARG A 306 22.29 -7.67 -7.86
C ARG A 306 21.32 -6.50 -7.87
N VAL A 307 20.34 -6.59 -8.75
CA VAL A 307 19.20 -5.68 -8.84
C VAL A 307 17.92 -6.47 -8.62
N PHE A 308 17.03 -5.94 -7.79
CA PHE A 308 15.78 -6.54 -7.37
C PHE A 308 14.63 -5.70 -7.88
N ALA A 309 13.68 -6.33 -8.58
CA ALA A 309 12.52 -5.67 -9.16
C ALA A 309 11.24 -6.35 -8.70
N LEU A 310 10.36 -5.60 -8.05
CA LEU A 310 9.02 -6.01 -7.65
C LEU A 310 8.00 -5.30 -8.55
N PHE A 311 6.94 -6.01 -8.93
CA PHE A 311 5.89 -5.49 -9.79
C PHE A 311 4.53 -5.52 -9.07
N ALA A 312 3.57 -4.73 -9.57
CA ALA A 312 2.20 -4.68 -9.04
C ALA A 312 1.50 -6.05 -9.01
N THR A 313 1.97 -6.97 -9.86
CA THR A 313 1.47 -8.35 -10.01
C THR A 313 2.02 -9.34 -8.98
N GLY A 314 2.90 -8.90 -8.07
CA GLY A 314 3.58 -9.77 -7.12
C GLY A 314 4.82 -10.48 -7.66
N HIS A 315 5.14 -10.31 -8.95
CA HIS A 315 6.39 -10.83 -9.52
C HIS A 315 7.59 -10.10 -8.91
N LEU A 316 8.55 -10.87 -8.43
CA LEU A 316 9.79 -10.39 -7.84
C LEU A 316 10.97 -11.09 -8.50
N ALA A 317 11.85 -10.33 -9.13
CA ALA A 317 13.01 -10.88 -9.83
C ALA A 317 14.32 -10.31 -9.28
N CYS A 318 15.35 -11.14 -9.30
CA CYS A 318 16.73 -10.75 -9.04
C CYS A 318 17.57 -10.99 -10.30
N PHE A 319 18.33 -9.98 -10.70
CA PHE A 319 19.34 -10.10 -11.75
C PHE A 319 20.70 -9.67 -11.21
N THR A 320 21.78 -10.22 -11.74
CA THR A 320 23.12 -9.62 -11.61
C THR A 320 23.17 -8.27 -12.31
N LEU A 321 24.16 -7.42 -12.00
CA LEU A 321 24.33 -6.13 -12.69
C LEU A 321 24.49 -6.26 -14.22
N ASP A 322 24.94 -7.43 -14.71
CA ASP A 322 25.07 -7.75 -16.13
C ASP A 322 23.81 -8.39 -16.74
N GLY A 323 22.70 -8.42 -16.00
CA GLY A 323 21.40 -8.86 -16.51
C GLY A 323 21.20 -10.37 -16.51
N LYS A 324 22.09 -11.16 -15.90
CA LYS A 324 21.85 -12.61 -15.72
C LYS A 324 20.84 -12.82 -14.60
N LEU A 325 19.79 -13.60 -14.86
CA LEU A 325 18.80 -13.97 -13.86
C LEU A 325 19.47 -14.71 -12.70
N GLY A 326 19.25 -14.23 -11.47
CA GLY A 326 19.65 -14.89 -10.24
C GLY A 326 18.54 -15.82 -9.74
N TRP A 327 17.36 -15.25 -9.50
CA TRP A 327 16.17 -15.97 -9.06
C TRP A 327 14.89 -15.19 -9.39
N LEU A 328 13.76 -15.89 -9.40
CA LEU A 328 12.42 -15.34 -9.63
C LEU A 328 11.45 -15.88 -8.58
N ARG A 329 10.56 -15.02 -8.08
CA ARG A 329 9.46 -15.37 -7.18
C ARG A 329 8.17 -14.67 -7.61
N ASN A 330 7.06 -15.21 -7.14
CA ASN A 330 5.76 -14.56 -7.21
C ASN A 330 5.14 -14.57 -5.81
N LEU A 331 4.83 -13.39 -5.29
CA LEU A 331 4.22 -13.17 -3.97
C LEU A 331 2.69 -13.27 -4.00
N GLY A 332 2.10 -13.52 -5.17
CA GLY A 332 0.66 -13.49 -5.41
C GLY A 332 0.19 -12.10 -5.83
N VAL A 333 -0.86 -12.04 -6.65
CA VAL A 333 -1.50 -10.76 -7.01
C VAL A 333 -2.10 -10.16 -5.74
N PRO A 334 -1.77 -8.91 -5.39
CA PRO A 334 -2.26 -8.29 -4.17
C PRO A 334 -3.77 -8.05 -4.25
N ASP A 335 -4.47 -8.34 -3.17
CA ASP A 335 -5.90 -8.06 -3.05
C ASP A 335 -6.15 -6.63 -2.57
N ASN A 336 -6.10 -5.66 -3.49
CA ASN A 336 -6.40 -4.24 -3.24
C ASN A 336 -6.78 -3.50 -4.55
N MET A 337 -7.03 -2.19 -4.44
CA MET A 337 -7.56 -1.35 -5.54
C MET A 337 -6.51 -0.63 -6.40
N TYR A 338 -5.24 -0.58 -5.99
CA TYR A 338 -4.18 0.19 -6.67
C TYR A 338 -2.95 -0.65 -7.05
N GLY A 339 -3.06 -1.97 -6.97
CA GLY A 339 -1.93 -2.89 -7.10
C GLY A 339 -0.89 -2.69 -6.00
N HIS A 340 0.33 -3.16 -6.24
CA HIS A 340 1.44 -3.01 -5.31
C HIS A 340 2.35 -1.85 -5.72
N ALA A 341 2.67 -0.96 -4.77
CA ALA A 341 3.56 0.20 -4.99
C ALA A 341 4.71 0.32 -3.98
N SER A 342 4.66 -0.42 -2.85
CA SER A 342 5.75 -0.42 -1.87
C SER A 342 7.02 -0.96 -2.52
N SER A 343 8.14 -0.26 -2.33
CA SER A 343 9.42 -0.64 -2.93
C SER A 343 10.19 -1.60 -2.01
N PRO A 344 10.91 -2.59 -2.53
CA PRO A 344 11.84 -3.37 -1.73
C PRO A 344 12.98 -2.49 -1.20
N VAL A 345 13.46 -2.78 0.02
CA VAL A 345 14.63 -2.11 0.61
C VAL A 345 15.67 -3.12 1.09
N LEU A 346 16.92 -2.69 1.20
CA LEU A 346 18.03 -3.56 1.54
C LEU A 346 18.52 -3.33 2.97
N HIS A 347 18.79 -4.43 3.67
CA HIS A 347 19.53 -4.41 4.93
C HIS A 347 20.48 -5.60 5.01
N GLU A 348 21.78 -5.33 4.96
CA GLU A 348 22.83 -6.36 4.88
C GLU A 348 22.58 -7.31 3.68
N ASN A 349 22.37 -8.61 3.93
CA ASN A 349 22.04 -9.62 2.93
C ASN A 349 20.53 -9.85 2.76
N ARG A 350 19.68 -8.98 3.31
CA ARG A 350 18.21 -9.14 3.34
C ARG A 350 17.53 -8.14 2.41
N LEU A 351 16.60 -8.65 1.61
CA LEU A 351 15.65 -7.87 0.84
C LEU A 351 14.36 -7.81 1.66
N ILE A 352 14.01 -6.62 2.13
CA ILE A 352 12.84 -6.36 2.97
C ILE A 352 11.69 -5.90 2.09
N ILE A 353 10.52 -6.53 2.26
CA ILE A 353 9.31 -6.25 1.46
C ILE A 353 8.14 -6.10 2.42
N GLN A 354 7.54 -4.91 2.43
CA GLN A 354 6.25 -4.64 3.08
C GLN A 354 5.14 -4.98 2.07
N TYR A 355 4.50 -6.13 2.23
CA TYR A 355 3.47 -6.66 1.33
C TYR A 355 2.10 -6.61 1.99
N ASP A 356 1.57 -5.39 2.14
CA ASP A 356 0.27 -5.16 2.77
C ASP A 356 -0.87 -5.21 1.75
N GLN A 357 -1.95 -5.88 2.12
CA GLN A 357 -3.11 -6.15 1.26
C GLN A 357 -4.35 -6.50 2.09
N GLY A 358 -5.51 -6.61 1.44
CA GLY A 358 -6.80 -6.72 2.11
C GLY A 358 -7.33 -5.36 2.55
N LEU A 359 -8.65 -5.25 2.68
CA LEU A 359 -9.33 -3.97 2.95
C LEU A 359 -9.44 -3.66 4.44
N SER A 360 -9.16 -4.64 5.30
CA SER A 360 -9.16 -4.52 6.75
C SER A 360 -8.10 -5.41 7.40
N ALA A 361 -7.76 -5.13 8.67
CA ALA A 361 -6.79 -5.94 9.42
C ALA A 361 -7.27 -7.38 9.64
N GLU A 362 -8.58 -7.60 9.71
CA GLU A 362 -9.23 -8.89 9.93
C GLU A 362 -9.06 -9.85 8.74
N ASP A 363 -8.79 -9.32 7.54
CA ASP A 363 -8.47 -10.15 6.37
C ASP A 363 -7.21 -11.00 6.59
N GLY A 364 -6.28 -10.53 7.44
CA GLY A 364 -5.08 -11.28 7.81
C GLY A 364 -4.13 -11.54 6.64
N LYS A 365 -4.14 -10.68 5.61
CA LYS A 365 -3.42 -10.86 4.34
C LYS A 365 -2.07 -10.14 4.28
N SER A 366 -1.84 -9.15 5.13
CA SER A 366 -0.63 -8.32 5.13
C SER A 366 0.56 -9.01 5.79
N ALA A 367 1.75 -8.84 5.21
CA ALA A 367 2.98 -9.43 5.71
C ALA A 367 4.22 -8.55 5.47
N LEU A 368 5.20 -8.63 6.37
CA LEU A 368 6.56 -8.14 6.16
C LEU A 368 7.48 -9.34 5.93
N LEU A 369 8.23 -9.32 4.84
CA LEU A 369 9.13 -10.40 4.46
C LEU A 369 10.58 -9.93 4.51
N ALA A 370 11.48 -10.79 4.95
CA ALA A 370 12.90 -10.70 4.62
C ALA A 370 13.32 -11.89 3.78
N LEU A 371 13.80 -11.62 2.58
CA LEU A 371 14.36 -12.63 1.69
C LEU A 371 15.88 -12.55 1.69
N ASP A 372 16.55 -13.69 1.62
CA ASP A 372 17.98 -13.71 1.34
C ASP A 372 18.22 -13.20 -0.08
N THR A 373 18.98 -12.12 -0.19
CA THR A 373 19.23 -11.45 -1.47
C THR A 373 19.87 -12.38 -2.51
N ALA A 374 20.63 -13.41 -2.11
CA ALA A 374 21.39 -14.25 -3.03
C ALA A 374 20.54 -15.38 -3.61
N THR A 375 19.60 -15.89 -2.81
CA THR A 375 18.81 -17.09 -3.13
C THR A 375 17.32 -16.80 -3.36
N GLY A 376 16.81 -15.66 -2.88
CA GLY A 376 15.38 -15.32 -2.87
C GLY A 376 14.58 -16.09 -1.81
N GLN A 377 15.21 -16.95 -1.02
CA GLN A 377 14.55 -17.73 0.02
C GLN A 377 14.09 -16.82 1.16
N THR A 378 12.91 -17.09 1.71
CA THR A 378 12.40 -16.39 2.88
C THR A 378 13.25 -16.73 4.10
N ILE A 379 13.86 -15.71 4.72
CA ILE A 379 14.56 -15.83 6.01
C ILE A 379 13.54 -15.81 7.13
N TRP A 380 12.64 -14.83 7.09
CA TRP A 380 11.51 -14.72 8.00
C TRP A 380 10.35 -14.01 7.30
N GLU A 381 9.15 -14.25 7.83
CA GLU A 381 7.91 -13.59 7.42
C GLU A 381 7.09 -13.30 8.67
N THR A 382 6.66 -12.05 8.80
CA THR A 382 5.87 -11.57 9.93
C THR A 382 4.50 -11.13 9.43
N LYS A 383 3.45 -11.79 9.91
CA LYS A 383 2.07 -11.35 9.66
C LYS A 383 1.83 -9.99 10.29
N ARG A 384 1.17 -9.10 9.56
CA ARG A 384 0.85 -7.75 10.02
C ARG A 384 -0.66 -7.58 10.13
N PRO A 385 -1.21 -7.31 11.32
CA PRO A 385 -2.64 -7.11 11.50
C PRO A 385 -3.04 -5.69 11.07
N VAL A 386 -2.86 -5.38 9.78
CA VAL A 386 -3.12 -4.07 9.17
C VAL A 386 -3.75 -4.26 7.78
N PRO A 387 -4.58 -3.32 7.31
CA PRO A 387 -5.08 -3.32 5.94
C PRO A 387 -3.95 -3.03 4.93
N ASN A 388 -4.31 -2.99 3.66
CA ASN A 388 -3.44 -2.55 2.57
C ASN A 388 -2.75 -1.22 2.85
N SER A 389 -1.51 -1.08 2.37
CA SER A 389 -0.75 0.16 2.37
C SER A 389 0.23 0.19 1.20
N TRP A 390 0.71 1.37 0.84
CA TRP A 390 1.63 1.59 -0.29
C TRP A 390 2.96 2.23 0.13
N SER A 391 3.14 2.45 1.44
CA SER A 391 4.36 3.01 2.01
C SER A 391 5.55 2.05 1.83
N THR A 392 6.70 2.61 1.43
CA THR A 392 7.97 1.87 1.38
C THR A 392 8.56 1.80 2.80
N PRO A 393 9.03 0.63 3.28
CA PRO A 393 9.60 0.53 4.61
C PRO A 393 10.97 1.24 4.67
N LEU A 394 11.33 1.73 5.85
CA LEU A 394 12.59 2.42 6.10
C LEU A 394 13.45 1.60 7.06
N VAL A 395 14.74 1.46 6.79
CA VAL A 395 15.67 0.84 7.74
C VAL A 395 16.45 1.95 8.44
N VAL A 396 16.26 2.07 9.76
CA VAL A 396 16.89 3.11 10.58
C VAL A 396 17.88 2.49 11.56
N SER A 397 18.88 3.25 11.99
CA SER A 397 19.71 2.88 13.14
C SER A 397 19.32 3.75 14.33
N SER A 398 18.85 3.11 15.41
CA SER A 398 18.53 3.76 16.69
C SER A 398 19.36 3.13 17.79
N GLY A 399 20.12 3.94 18.54
CA GLY A 399 20.95 3.45 19.65
C GLY A 399 21.95 2.36 19.27
N GLY A 400 22.47 2.37 18.03
CA GLY A 400 23.39 1.35 17.51
C GLY A 400 22.72 0.06 17.03
N THR A 401 21.39 -0.04 17.09
CA THR A 401 20.62 -1.21 16.61
C THR A 401 19.80 -0.81 15.39
N ALA A 402 19.76 -1.66 14.37
CA ALA A 402 18.91 -1.43 13.21
C ALA A 402 17.45 -1.81 13.50
N GLU A 403 16.50 -1.07 12.94
CA GLU A 403 15.07 -1.31 13.02
C GLU A 403 14.44 -1.09 11.63
N ILE A 404 13.49 -1.94 11.24
CA ILE A 404 12.66 -1.72 10.04
C ILE A 404 11.41 -0.98 10.49
N ILE A 405 11.18 0.22 9.95
CA ILE A 405 10.00 1.03 10.18
C ILE A 405 9.03 0.83 9.02
N THR A 406 7.79 0.47 9.34
CA THR A 406 6.68 0.35 8.40
C THR A 406 5.58 1.32 8.77
N CYS A 407 4.84 1.81 7.78
CA CYS A 407 3.66 2.64 7.96
C CYS A 407 2.46 1.94 7.32
N ALA A 408 1.39 1.72 8.09
CA ALA A 408 0.11 1.21 7.61
C ALA A 408 -0.98 1.61 8.61
N ASN A 409 -2.22 1.83 8.19
CA ASN A 409 -3.27 2.31 9.10
C ASN A 409 -3.54 1.32 10.28
N PRO A 410 -3.62 1.77 11.55
CA PRO A 410 -3.33 3.11 12.08
C PRO A 410 -1.89 3.30 12.61
N TRP A 411 -1.00 2.36 12.33
CA TRP A 411 0.29 2.18 12.99
C TRP A 411 1.52 2.63 12.18
N VAL A 412 2.45 3.27 12.88
CA VAL A 412 3.88 3.13 12.59
C VAL A 412 4.40 1.96 13.43
N ILE A 413 5.05 0.97 12.81
CA ILE A 413 5.54 -0.24 13.50
C ILE A 413 7.02 -0.45 13.19
N ALA A 414 7.79 -0.75 14.22
CA ALA A 414 9.18 -1.13 14.12
C ALA A 414 9.41 -2.62 14.33
N TYR A 415 10.29 -3.21 13.52
CA TYR A 415 10.66 -4.62 13.58
C TYR A 415 12.16 -4.80 13.69
N ASP A 416 12.58 -5.88 14.34
CA ASP A 416 13.95 -6.35 14.33
C ASP A 416 14.30 -6.90 12.92
N PRO A 417 15.32 -6.36 12.22
CA PRO A 417 15.66 -6.81 10.87
C PRO A 417 16.16 -8.26 10.78
N LYS A 418 16.68 -8.82 11.87
CA LYS A 418 17.25 -10.17 11.92
C LYS A 418 16.16 -11.22 12.10
N THR A 419 15.15 -10.94 12.93
CA THR A 419 14.13 -11.92 13.33
C THR A 419 12.75 -11.64 12.75
N GLY A 420 12.48 -10.40 12.30
CA GLY A 420 11.15 -9.96 11.92
C GLY A 420 10.23 -9.70 13.12
N ALA A 421 10.72 -9.85 14.36
CA ALA A 421 9.92 -9.63 15.55
C ALA A 421 9.56 -8.15 15.69
N GLU A 422 8.30 -7.88 16.03
CA GLU A 422 7.86 -6.53 16.34
C GLU A 422 8.54 -6.03 17.62
N LYS A 423 9.07 -4.83 17.56
CA LYS A 423 9.70 -4.15 18.70
C LYS A 423 8.70 -3.21 19.34
N TRP A 424 8.25 -2.21 18.61
CA TRP A 424 7.37 -1.16 19.12
C TRP A 424 6.40 -0.67 18.04
N ARG A 425 5.31 -0.03 18.45
CA ARG A 425 4.33 0.60 17.56
C ARG A 425 3.79 1.91 18.12
N VAL A 426 3.33 2.79 17.22
CA VAL A 426 2.69 4.07 17.53
C VAL A 426 1.42 4.20 16.69
N GLU A 427 0.28 4.45 17.33
CA GLU A 427 -0.98 4.76 16.64
C GLU A 427 -1.00 6.23 16.23
N CYS A 428 -0.74 6.52 14.96
CA CYS A 428 -0.68 7.91 14.47
C CYS A 428 -1.00 8.08 12.99
N LEU A 429 -1.48 7.04 12.31
CA LEU A 429 -1.87 7.07 10.90
C LEU A 429 -3.36 6.73 10.78
N SER A 430 -3.96 7.02 9.63
CA SER A 430 -5.37 6.72 9.37
C SER A 430 -5.60 6.48 7.87
N GLY A 431 -6.68 5.81 7.47
CA GLY A 431 -7.03 5.69 6.04
C GLY A 431 -5.96 5.03 5.15
N ASP A 432 -5.75 5.59 3.96
CA ASP A 432 -4.77 5.09 2.98
C ASP A 432 -3.39 5.68 3.23
N VAL A 433 -2.39 4.81 3.39
CA VAL A 433 -1.01 5.20 3.74
C VAL A 433 -0.08 4.96 2.56
N ALA A 434 0.27 6.04 1.87
CA ALA A 434 1.24 6.04 0.76
C ALA A 434 2.60 6.68 1.10
N PRO A 435 2.70 7.76 1.90
CA PRO A 435 3.99 8.39 2.19
C PRO A 435 4.93 7.43 2.92
N THR A 436 6.20 7.44 2.51
CA THR A 436 7.28 6.71 3.15
C THR A 436 7.81 7.48 4.37
N PRO A 437 8.03 6.83 5.53
CA PRO A 437 8.63 7.51 6.67
C PRO A 437 10.07 7.93 6.37
N ILE A 438 10.57 8.95 7.06
CA ILE A 438 11.99 9.33 7.02
C ILE A 438 12.61 9.33 8.41
N ALA A 439 13.94 9.20 8.47
CA ALA A 439 14.70 9.41 9.69
C ALA A 439 15.49 10.72 9.59
N ALA A 440 15.35 11.58 10.60
CA ALA A 440 16.07 12.84 10.68
C ALA A 440 16.24 13.27 12.14
N GLY A 441 17.43 13.78 12.52
CA GLY A 441 17.68 14.30 13.87
C GLY A 441 17.44 13.30 15.00
N GLY A 442 17.60 11.99 14.73
CA GLY A 442 17.30 10.92 15.68
C GLY A 442 15.81 10.62 15.87
N LEU A 443 14.93 11.20 15.03
CA LEU A 443 13.49 10.96 15.02
C LEU A 443 13.09 10.19 13.75
N VAL A 444 11.99 9.45 13.85
CA VAL A 444 11.24 8.91 12.72
C VAL A 444 10.06 9.83 12.46
N LEU A 445 9.89 10.28 11.22
CA LEU A 445 8.80 11.15 10.79
C LEU A 445 7.87 10.36 9.89
N ALA A 446 6.58 10.33 10.23
CA ALA A 446 5.55 9.66 9.46
C ALA A 446 4.30 10.55 9.36
N CYS A 447 3.61 10.48 8.22
CA CYS A 447 2.39 11.23 7.97
C CYS A 447 1.61 10.55 6.83
N ASN A 448 0.33 10.82 6.75
CA ASN A 448 -0.48 10.59 5.56
C ASN A 448 -1.77 11.42 5.63
N ILE A 449 -2.44 11.64 4.51
CA ILE A 449 -3.69 12.40 4.51
C ILE A 449 -4.72 11.80 5.49
N GLY A 450 -5.32 12.66 6.32
CA GLY A 450 -6.21 12.25 7.40
C GLY A 450 -5.52 11.97 8.74
N ALA A 451 -4.19 12.07 8.81
CA ALA A 451 -3.39 11.95 10.03
C ALA A 451 -2.32 13.05 10.11
N PRO A 452 -1.83 13.43 11.31
CA PRO A 452 -0.80 14.46 11.43
C PRO A 452 0.58 13.96 10.97
N LEU A 453 1.47 14.89 10.64
CA LEU A 453 2.90 14.65 10.70
C LEU A 453 3.28 14.37 12.15
N THR A 454 3.80 13.18 12.40
CA THR A 454 4.18 12.72 13.73
C THR A 454 5.67 12.47 13.76
N ALA A 455 6.36 13.10 14.71
CA ALA A 455 7.76 12.82 15.00
C ALA A 455 7.86 11.86 16.18
N ILE A 456 8.52 10.73 15.97
CA ILE A 456 8.55 9.59 16.87
C ILE A 456 10.00 9.36 17.30
N ARG A 457 10.24 9.25 18.61
CA ARG A 457 11.52 8.78 19.14
C ARG A 457 11.62 7.28 18.90
N PRO A 458 12.55 6.80 18.06
CA PRO A 458 12.68 5.38 17.79
C PRO A 458 13.24 4.64 19.01
N GLY A 459 12.89 3.36 19.13
CA GLY A 459 13.23 2.51 20.26
C GLY A 459 12.09 2.37 21.27
N GLY A 460 12.27 1.46 22.22
CA GLY A 460 11.22 1.03 23.16
C GLY A 460 10.71 -0.37 22.84
N GLN A 461 9.64 -0.80 23.53
CA GLN A 461 9.02 -2.11 23.38
C GLN A 461 7.50 -2.00 23.54
N GLY A 462 6.74 -2.68 22.68
CA GLY A 462 5.27 -2.71 22.72
C GLY A 462 4.61 -1.45 22.15
N ASP A 463 3.40 -1.15 22.60
CA ASP A 463 2.72 0.09 22.24
C ASP A 463 3.35 1.26 23.00
N VAL A 464 3.98 2.17 22.25
CA VAL A 464 4.67 3.34 22.79
C VAL A 464 4.01 4.65 22.35
N THR A 465 2.74 4.60 21.92
CA THR A 465 1.99 5.75 21.39
C THR A 465 2.06 6.97 22.31
N GLN A 466 1.88 6.77 23.62
CA GLN A 466 1.84 7.86 24.60
C GLN A 466 3.23 8.40 24.99
N SER A 467 4.31 7.65 24.76
CA SER A 467 5.65 7.98 25.27
C SER A 467 6.66 8.32 24.18
N ALA A 468 6.50 7.78 22.98
CA ALA A 468 7.44 7.94 21.88
C ALA A 468 7.18 9.18 21.02
N ILE A 469 5.94 9.69 20.96
CA ILE A 469 5.61 10.90 20.19
C ILE A 469 6.37 12.09 20.80
N ALA A 470 7.23 12.71 20.00
CA ALA A 470 7.98 13.90 20.37
C ALA A 470 7.16 15.18 20.13
N TRP A 471 6.50 15.25 18.98
CA TRP A 471 5.59 16.32 18.58
C TRP A 471 4.75 15.86 17.38
N SER A 472 3.67 16.57 17.10
CA SER A 472 2.84 16.37 15.91
C SER A 472 2.43 17.72 15.29
N ALA A 473 2.16 17.72 13.98
CA ALA A 473 1.73 18.88 13.21
C ALA A 473 0.68 18.48 12.16
N THR A 474 -0.26 19.37 11.84
CA THR A 474 -1.45 19.05 11.01
C THR A 474 -1.51 19.77 9.67
N ASP A 475 -0.61 20.72 9.40
CA ASP A 475 -0.69 21.53 8.18
C ASP A 475 0.12 20.89 7.05
N GLY A 476 -0.34 21.07 5.80
CA GLY A 476 0.42 20.64 4.62
C GLY A 476 0.71 19.13 4.55
N ILE A 477 -0.18 18.30 5.08
CA ILE A 477 0.00 16.85 5.11
C ILE A 477 -0.15 16.25 3.70
N PRO A 478 0.86 15.52 3.19
CA PRO A 478 0.81 14.96 1.84
C PRO A 478 -0.06 13.70 1.76
N ASP A 479 -0.68 13.51 0.59
CA ASP A 479 -1.38 12.28 0.21
C ASP A 479 -0.38 11.19 -0.21
N VAL A 480 0.50 11.47 -1.17
CA VAL A 480 1.41 10.48 -1.77
C VAL A 480 2.90 10.78 -1.60
N THR A 481 3.29 12.05 -1.55
CA THR A 481 4.71 12.43 -1.43
C THR A 481 5.19 12.16 0.00
N SER A 482 6.49 11.88 0.16
CA SER A 482 7.05 11.66 1.50
C SER A 482 7.91 12.84 1.97
N PRO A 483 8.01 13.08 3.30
CA PRO A 483 8.78 14.20 3.86
C PRO A 483 10.24 14.18 3.41
N ALA A 484 10.93 15.32 3.43
CA ALA A 484 12.39 15.39 3.29
C ALA A 484 12.99 16.28 4.38
N SER A 485 14.25 16.04 4.76
CA SER A 485 14.90 16.81 5.83
C SER A 485 16.39 16.98 5.57
N ASN A 486 16.93 18.11 6.02
CA ASN A 486 18.37 18.39 6.07
C ASN A 486 18.97 18.15 7.47
N GLY A 487 18.18 17.63 8.42
CA GLY A 487 18.59 17.42 9.81
C GLY A 487 18.26 18.58 10.77
N GLU A 488 17.77 19.71 10.26
CA GLU A 488 17.31 20.85 11.07
C GLU A 488 15.86 21.23 10.77
N LEU A 489 15.47 21.13 9.50
CA LEU A 489 14.15 21.44 8.99
C LEU A 489 13.56 20.22 8.28
N VAL A 490 12.23 20.16 8.21
CA VAL A 490 11.46 19.13 7.49
C VAL A 490 10.56 19.82 6.49
N TRP A 491 10.54 19.32 5.25
CA TRP A 491 9.65 19.79 4.20
C TRP A 491 8.63 18.72 3.82
N LEU A 492 7.38 19.16 3.72
CA LEU A 492 6.26 18.43 3.15
C LEU A 492 5.82 19.12 1.85
N VAL A 493 5.27 18.35 0.91
CA VAL A 493 4.63 18.90 -0.28
C VAL A 493 3.34 18.14 -0.57
N THR A 494 2.20 18.82 -0.45
CA THR A 494 0.92 18.21 -0.77
C THR A 494 0.78 17.95 -2.28
N THR A 495 -0.16 17.10 -2.67
CA THR A 495 -0.43 16.80 -4.08
C THR A 495 -0.85 18.03 -4.87
N ASP A 496 -1.47 19.03 -4.23
CA ASP A 496 -1.86 20.31 -4.84
C ASP A 496 -0.79 21.41 -4.74
N GLY A 497 0.40 21.09 -4.21
CA GLY A 497 1.58 21.93 -4.28
C GLY A 497 1.79 22.89 -3.12
N LEU A 498 1.12 22.69 -1.98
CA LEU A 498 1.46 23.37 -0.75
C LEU A 498 2.75 22.78 -0.16
N VAL A 499 3.82 23.57 -0.20
CA VAL A 499 5.09 23.24 0.43
C VAL A 499 5.08 23.81 1.84
N THR A 500 5.28 22.96 2.84
CA THR A 500 5.33 23.37 4.25
C THR A 500 6.68 23.02 4.86
N CYS A 501 7.26 23.96 5.59
CA CYS A 501 8.52 23.80 6.31
C CYS A 501 8.29 23.80 7.82
N TYR A 502 8.84 22.80 8.50
CA TYR A 502 8.80 22.65 9.94
C TYR A 502 10.20 22.67 10.55
N ASP A 503 10.32 23.19 11.77
CA ASP A 503 11.49 23.03 12.60
C ASP A 503 11.51 21.59 13.16
N LEU A 504 12.54 20.81 12.82
CA LEU A 504 12.60 19.38 13.14
C LEU A 504 12.57 19.12 14.66
N LYS A 505 13.15 20.03 15.44
CA LYS A 505 13.29 19.85 16.88
C LYS A 505 11.98 20.12 17.60
N SER A 506 11.29 21.19 17.22
CA SER A 506 10.10 21.67 17.93
C SER A 506 8.78 21.25 17.29
N GLY A 507 8.77 20.88 16.01
CA GLY A 507 7.54 20.69 15.24
C GLY A 507 6.83 21.99 14.85
N ALA A 508 7.44 23.16 15.13
CA ALA A 508 6.84 24.45 14.80
C ALA A 508 6.87 24.69 13.28
N LYS A 509 5.73 25.10 12.71
CA LYS A 509 5.67 25.56 11.32
C LYS A 509 6.53 26.81 11.16
N VAL A 510 7.47 26.78 10.24
CA VAL A 510 8.39 27.89 9.96
C VAL A 510 7.83 28.76 8.84
N TRP A 511 7.41 28.13 7.75
CA TRP A 511 6.75 28.80 6.62
C TRP A 511 5.96 27.79 5.79
N GLU A 512 5.05 28.30 4.97
CA GLU A 512 4.37 27.54 3.92
C GLU A 512 4.29 28.38 2.64
N HIS A 513 4.25 27.71 1.49
CA HIS A 513 4.13 28.36 0.19
C HIS A 513 3.43 27.44 -0.81
N SER A 514 2.43 27.95 -1.52
CA SER A 514 1.77 27.21 -2.60
C SER A 514 2.51 27.43 -3.92
N LEU A 515 2.97 26.34 -4.54
CA LEU A 515 3.50 26.36 -5.91
C LEU A 515 2.40 26.25 -6.97
N GLU A 516 1.15 25.96 -6.59
CA GLU A 516 -0.01 25.79 -7.49
C GLU A 516 0.25 24.77 -8.62
N ARG A 517 1.00 23.72 -8.28
CA ARG A 517 1.40 22.63 -9.18
C ARG A 517 1.08 21.29 -8.53
N MET A 518 0.88 20.28 -9.37
CA MET A 518 0.60 18.93 -8.88
C MET A 518 1.91 18.18 -8.62
N PHE A 519 2.00 17.45 -7.51
CA PHE A 519 3.20 16.68 -7.14
C PHE A 519 2.89 15.25 -6.77
N TRP A 520 3.50 14.30 -7.48
CA TRP A 520 3.59 12.89 -7.05
C TRP A 520 5.03 12.49 -6.70
N ALA A 521 6.01 13.11 -7.37
CA ALA A 521 7.40 12.93 -7.03
C ALA A 521 7.68 13.55 -5.66
N SER A 522 8.48 12.84 -4.87
CA SER A 522 8.83 13.29 -3.55
C SER A 522 9.98 14.30 -3.54
N PRO A 523 10.02 15.22 -2.56
CA PRO A 523 11.12 16.16 -2.38
C PRO A 523 12.45 15.45 -2.19
N THR A 524 13.53 16.05 -2.70
CA THR A 524 14.90 15.62 -2.42
C THR A 524 15.77 16.78 -1.95
N VAL A 525 16.51 16.59 -0.86
CA VAL A 525 17.50 17.55 -0.36
C VAL A 525 18.87 17.26 -0.97
N VAL A 526 19.50 18.28 -1.53
CA VAL A 526 20.85 18.22 -2.11
C VAL A 526 21.64 19.45 -1.66
N GLY A 527 22.54 19.27 -0.69
CA GLY A 527 23.26 20.39 -0.09
C GLY A 527 22.30 21.36 0.61
N ASP A 528 22.34 22.63 0.22
CA ASP A 528 21.50 23.72 0.74
C ASP A 528 20.20 23.94 -0.06
N ARG A 529 19.77 22.91 -0.81
CA ARG A 529 18.68 23.01 -1.79
C ARG A 529 17.68 21.87 -1.66
N LEU A 530 16.43 22.23 -1.89
CA LEU A 530 15.30 21.31 -1.97
C LEU A 530 14.81 21.27 -3.43
N TYR A 531 14.80 20.08 -4.01
CA TYR A 531 14.36 19.81 -5.38
C TYR A 531 12.96 19.20 -5.34
N LEU A 532 12.02 19.84 -6.03
CA LEU A 532 10.62 19.45 -6.13
C LEU A 532 10.24 19.32 -7.61
N LEU A 533 9.95 18.10 -8.06
CA LEU A 533 9.59 17.84 -9.46
C LEU A 533 8.07 17.70 -9.58
N ASP A 534 7.42 18.58 -10.33
CA ASP A 534 5.98 18.53 -10.53
C ASP A 534 5.56 17.58 -11.67
N ASN A 535 4.26 17.26 -11.74
CA ASN A 535 3.72 16.33 -12.73
C ASN A 535 3.83 16.82 -14.19
N GLU A 536 4.04 18.12 -14.41
CA GLU A 536 4.26 18.71 -15.74
C GLU A 536 5.74 18.64 -16.15
N GLY A 537 6.61 18.10 -15.29
CA GLY A 537 8.04 17.97 -15.56
C GLY A 537 8.84 19.23 -15.29
N MET A 538 8.31 20.17 -14.50
CA MET A 538 9.06 21.32 -14.03
C MET A 538 9.75 20.99 -12.70
N MET A 539 11.07 21.13 -12.66
CA MET A 539 11.79 21.15 -11.40
C MET A 539 11.69 22.53 -10.77
N HIS A 540 11.30 22.59 -9.51
CA HIS A 540 11.38 23.77 -8.65
C HIS A 540 12.51 23.58 -7.66
N ILE A 541 13.44 24.53 -7.61
CA ILE A 541 14.61 24.48 -6.73
C ILE A 541 14.44 25.55 -5.66
N LEU A 542 14.32 25.13 -4.40
CA LEU A 542 14.18 26.04 -3.25
C LEU A 542 15.43 26.00 -2.38
N ALA A 543 15.68 27.07 -1.63
CA ALA A 543 16.70 27.05 -0.57
C ALA A 543 16.18 26.28 0.66
N THR A 544 17.05 25.52 1.33
CA THR A 544 16.72 24.81 2.57
C THR A 544 16.85 25.72 3.80
N GLY A 545 16.18 26.88 3.78
CA GLY A 545 16.27 27.92 4.80
C GLY A 545 15.01 28.07 5.64
N ARG A 546 15.11 28.88 6.71
CA ARG A 546 13.96 29.26 7.56
C ARG A 546 13.05 30.32 6.93
N THR A 547 13.31 30.72 5.70
CA THR A 547 12.43 31.56 4.90
C THR A 547 12.24 30.93 3.53
N PHE A 548 11.05 31.07 2.96
CA PHE A 548 10.80 30.63 1.60
C PHE A 548 11.68 31.43 0.63
N ARG A 549 12.44 30.73 -0.21
CA ARG A 549 13.19 31.32 -1.31
C ARG A 549 13.32 30.33 -2.45
N GLN A 550 12.62 30.60 -3.55
CA GLN A 550 12.79 29.88 -4.80
C GLN A 550 14.05 30.37 -5.52
N LEU A 551 14.95 29.45 -5.83
CA LEU A 551 16.23 29.71 -6.47
C LEU A 551 16.13 29.63 -7.99
N GLY A 552 15.20 28.83 -8.50
CA GLY A 552 14.93 28.75 -9.93
C GLY A 552 13.97 27.62 -10.27
N THR A 553 13.75 27.49 -11.58
CA THR A 553 13.01 26.39 -12.18
C THR A 553 13.78 25.82 -13.37
N ALA A 554 13.54 24.56 -13.70
CA ALA A 554 14.17 23.90 -14.83
C ALA A 554 13.21 22.90 -15.50
N PRO A 555 12.75 23.16 -16.75
CA PRO A 555 11.81 22.28 -17.43
C PRO A 555 12.49 21.03 -17.98
N LEU A 556 11.84 19.87 -17.82
CA LEU A 556 12.22 18.63 -18.49
C LEU A 556 11.60 18.53 -19.89
N GLY A 557 10.43 19.12 -20.11
CA GLY A 557 9.69 19.03 -21.36
C GLY A 557 8.87 17.75 -21.53
N GLU A 558 8.62 17.03 -20.44
CA GLU A 558 7.87 15.78 -20.41
C GLU A 558 7.26 15.58 -19.03
N SER A 559 6.04 15.05 -18.95
CA SER A 559 5.40 14.74 -17.67
C SER A 559 6.17 13.68 -16.87
N VAL A 560 6.17 13.85 -15.55
CA VAL A 560 6.90 13.00 -14.62
C VAL A 560 6.06 12.68 -13.40
N ASN A 561 6.13 11.44 -12.93
CA ASN A 561 5.58 11.06 -11.63
C ASN A 561 6.64 10.51 -10.69
N ALA A 562 7.71 9.93 -11.25
CA ALA A 562 8.78 9.30 -10.52
C ALA A 562 9.68 10.33 -9.81
N SER A 563 10.23 9.94 -8.66
CA SER A 563 11.20 10.79 -7.96
C SER A 563 12.56 10.75 -8.67
N PRO A 564 13.26 11.90 -8.81
CA PRO A 564 14.58 11.96 -9.43
C PRO A 564 15.66 11.26 -8.58
N ALA A 565 16.73 10.80 -9.23
CA ALA A 565 17.92 10.28 -8.57
C ALA A 565 19.11 11.20 -8.75
N PHE A 566 19.79 11.56 -7.67
CA PHE A 566 20.92 12.50 -7.67
C PHE A 566 22.23 11.78 -7.37
N VAL A 567 23.16 11.79 -8.33
CA VAL A 567 24.47 11.15 -8.19
C VAL A 567 25.57 12.07 -8.72
N GLY A 568 26.44 12.54 -7.82
CA GLY A 568 27.53 13.43 -8.19
C GLY A 568 27.03 14.73 -8.82
N ASP A 569 27.44 14.99 -10.06
CA ASP A 569 27.04 16.15 -10.87
C ASP A 569 25.83 15.87 -11.78
N ARG A 570 25.13 14.74 -11.58
CA ARG A 570 24.07 14.26 -12.47
C ARG A 570 22.74 14.09 -11.76
N VAL A 571 21.66 14.32 -12.50
CA VAL A 571 20.29 13.99 -12.11
C VAL A 571 19.71 13.03 -13.14
N TYR A 572 19.17 11.91 -12.68
CA TYR A 572 18.47 10.95 -13.51
C TYR A 572 16.98 11.09 -13.28
N ILE A 573 16.21 11.29 -14.35
CA ILE A 573 14.77 11.51 -14.28
C ILE A 573 14.07 10.58 -15.26
N ARG A 574 13.11 9.79 -14.75
CA ARG A 574 12.19 9.00 -15.57
C ARG A 574 10.96 9.84 -15.87
N GLY A 575 10.79 10.25 -17.13
CA GLY A 575 9.53 10.75 -17.65
C GLY A 575 8.61 9.60 -18.11
N LYS A 576 7.45 9.95 -18.64
CA LYS A 576 6.47 8.97 -19.16
C LYS A 576 6.96 8.15 -20.36
N GLU A 577 7.83 8.73 -21.19
CA GLU A 577 8.36 8.18 -22.43
C GLU A 577 9.88 8.01 -22.40
N ASN A 578 10.62 8.85 -21.66
CA ASN A 578 12.07 8.90 -21.73
C ASN A 578 12.77 8.87 -20.36
N LEU A 579 13.99 8.35 -20.35
CA LEU A 579 14.95 8.51 -19.26
C LEU A 579 15.96 9.59 -19.64
N TYR A 580 16.15 10.53 -18.73
CA TYR A 580 17.06 11.67 -18.89
C TYR A 580 18.25 11.53 -17.95
N CYS A 581 19.43 11.89 -18.43
CA CYS A 581 20.56 12.28 -17.59
C CYS A 581 20.84 13.76 -17.79
N ILE A 582 20.54 14.54 -16.76
CA ILE A 582 20.87 15.96 -16.67
C ILE A 582 22.29 16.07 -16.10
N GLY A 583 23.12 16.93 -16.67
CA GLY A 583 24.52 17.13 -16.28
C GLY A 583 25.24 18.11 -17.21
N ARG A 584 26.38 18.65 -16.77
CA ARG A 584 27.15 19.69 -17.48
C ARG A 584 28.03 19.19 -18.61
#